data_AF-A0A349URX3-F1
#
_entry.id   AF-A0A349URX3-F1
#
_cell.length_a   1.000
_cell.length_b   1.000
_cell.length_c   1.000
_cell.angle_alpha   90.00
_cell.angle_beta   90.00
_cell.angle_gamma   90.00
#
_symmetry.space_group_name_H-M   'P 1'
#
loop_
_entity.id
_entity.type
_entity.pdbx_description
1 polymer ?
#
loop_
_entity_poly.entity_id
_entity_poly.type
_entity_poly.pdbx_seq_one_letter_code
_entity_poly.pdbx_strand_id
1 'polypeptide(L)'
;MLRKLLTRACWIGVLFAGLSLSQAAPPSLDIPPEALESGLLPMHVAKVRARVEYWAQALADAKTPEAIVAARQGMVQDYRGLESLSFKYHYANETAKAVVKRLGTFGDELKALRDVNLALAARQMPQVPVQAALDKMASSSNPAVRYLAWQGYGQVKMLVLAQGESFATKMLATFKERAQAEDSPLVCGEIFSTLYLPSVSTVMIEKGVLAKAQAVSVETFRAVWPGICQGALDGDAKKMDAVRKGLIALSLMGQDGGYKDSVKDADGLAQMALDGLWCAGKVLDRSKGQGEIVNDCVQTLREGERALNAATGKGKTHVEAALADTKDRGAAVLLAVLKWVDELKKDYGVSEPKLQASPTTAPASQPDK
;
A
#
# COMPACT_ATOMS: atom_id res chain seq x y z
N MET A 1 62.52 -7.75 -14.95
CA MET A 1 62.47 -9.16 -15.40
C MET A 1 61.59 -9.90 -14.40
N LEU A 2 60.55 -10.66 -14.70
CA LEU A 2 59.96 -11.18 -15.93
C LEU A 2 58.50 -11.59 -15.57
N ARG A 3 57.52 -11.21 -16.41
CA ARG A 3 56.32 -11.97 -16.83
C ARG A 3 55.31 -12.44 -15.75
N LYS A 4 54.10 -11.87 -15.72
CA LYS A 4 52.91 -12.25 -16.53
C LYS A 4 52.44 -13.69 -16.30
N LEU A 5 51.32 -13.86 -15.60
CA LEU A 5 50.35 -14.95 -15.83
C LEU A 5 48.92 -14.42 -15.57
N LEU A 6 48.25 -14.14 -16.69
CA LEU A 6 46.81 -14.01 -16.84
C LEU A 6 46.19 -15.41 -16.83
N THR A 7 45.06 -15.58 -16.13
CA THR A 7 44.05 -16.61 -16.43
C THR A 7 42.71 -16.09 -15.94
N ARG A 8 42.02 -15.30 -16.79
CA ARG A 8 40.76 -15.69 -17.45
C ARG A 8 39.74 -16.32 -16.50
N ALA A 9 38.98 -15.49 -15.80
CA ALA A 9 37.69 -15.85 -15.25
C ALA A 9 36.72 -16.12 -16.42
N CYS A 10 36.44 -17.40 -16.66
CA CYS A 10 35.44 -17.84 -17.61
C CYS A 10 34.05 -17.63 -16.98
N TRP A 11 33.27 -16.75 -17.58
CA TRP A 11 31.84 -16.62 -17.29
C TRP A 11 31.15 -17.92 -17.70
N ILE A 12 30.83 -18.78 -16.73
CA ILE A 12 29.91 -19.90 -16.96
C ILE A 12 28.51 -19.28 -17.00
N GLY A 13 28.03 -19.02 -18.22
CA GLY A 13 26.62 -18.80 -18.48
C GLY A 13 25.86 -20.08 -18.13
N VAL A 14 25.06 -20.02 -17.08
CA VAL A 14 24.10 -21.07 -16.76
C VAL A 14 22.99 -21.01 -17.82
N LEU A 15 23.14 -21.82 -18.86
CA LEU A 15 22.10 -22.16 -19.81
C LEU A 15 21.05 -23.02 -19.08
N PHE A 16 19.96 -22.39 -18.64
CA PHE A 16 18.74 -23.10 -18.26
C PHE A 16 18.10 -23.69 -19.52
N ALA A 17 18.53 -24.89 -19.90
CA ALA A 17 17.80 -25.74 -20.85
C ALA A 17 16.64 -26.40 -20.11
N GLY A 18 15.60 -25.62 -19.80
CA GLY A 18 14.33 -26.13 -19.30
C GLY A 18 13.50 -26.71 -20.45
N LEU A 19 12.93 -27.90 -20.24
CA LEU A 19 11.94 -28.54 -21.12
C LEU A 19 10.85 -27.53 -21.53
N SER A 20 10.96 -27.01 -22.75
CA SER A 20 9.97 -26.13 -23.35
C SER A 20 8.79 -26.98 -23.82
N LEU A 21 7.73 -27.03 -23.03
CA LEU A 21 6.41 -27.21 -23.63
C LEU A 21 6.27 -26.11 -24.67
N SER A 22 6.16 -26.50 -25.95
CA SER A 22 6.07 -25.60 -27.10
C SER A 22 4.79 -24.78 -27.01
N GLN A 23 4.82 -23.71 -26.23
CA GLN A 23 3.80 -22.67 -26.28
C GLN A 23 4.02 -21.92 -27.60
N ALA A 24 2.96 -21.78 -28.39
CA ALA A 24 3.00 -21.00 -29.62
C ALA A 24 3.56 -19.61 -29.32
N ALA A 25 4.38 -19.05 -30.22
CA ALA A 25 4.94 -17.72 -30.01
C ALA A 25 3.81 -16.69 -29.77
N PRO A 26 4.00 -15.70 -28.88
CA PRO A 26 2.97 -14.72 -28.60
C PRO A 26 2.62 -13.93 -29.88
N PRO A 27 1.32 -13.61 -30.14
CA PRO A 27 0.89 -12.91 -31.36
C PRO A 27 1.64 -11.60 -31.57
N SER A 28 2.02 -11.24 -32.79
CA SER A 28 2.82 -10.02 -33.00
C SER A 28 2.10 -8.74 -32.54
N LEU A 29 2.88 -7.83 -31.92
CA LEU A 29 2.49 -6.46 -31.60
C LEU A 29 2.98 -5.43 -32.64
N ASP A 30 3.36 -5.87 -33.85
CA ASP A 30 3.81 -4.97 -34.91
C ASP A 30 2.69 -4.00 -35.28
N ILE A 31 2.81 -2.78 -34.76
CA ILE A 31 1.92 -1.67 -35.03
C ILE A 31 2.78 -0.54 -35.60
N PRO A 32 2.39 0.03 -36.76
CA PRO A 32 3.21 1.04 -37.43
C PRO A 32 3.49 2.24 -36.51
N PRO A 33 4.70 2.81 -36.55
CA PRO A 33 5.06 3.98 -35.73
C PRO A 33 4.09 5.15 -35.91
N GLU A 34 3.56 5.35 -37.12
CA GLU A 34 2.63 6.44 -37.45
C GLU A 34 1.28 6.32 -36.70
N ALA A 35 0.90 5.10 -36.30
CA ALA A 35 -0.28 4.85 -35.47
C ALA A 35 -0.04 5.14 -33.97
N LEU A 36 1.21 5.35 -33.56
CA LEU A 36 1.55 5.76 -32.18
C LEU A 36 1.19 7.21 -31.91
N GLU A 37 1.22 8.07 -32.95
CA GLU A 37 1.00 9.51 -32.87
C GLU A 37 -0.45 9.90 -33.15
N SER A 38 -1.12 9.21 -34.08
CA SER A 38 -2.49 9.52 -34.54
C SER A 38 -3.60 8.85 -33.73
N GLY A 39 -3.23 8.01 -32.75
CA GLY A 39 -4.16 7.22 -31.94
C GLY A 39 -4.42 5.83 -32.52
N LEU A 40 -4.87 4.91 -31.65
CA LEU A 40 -5.02 3.52 -32.00
C LEU A 40 -6.31 3.22 -32.77
N LEU A 41 -6.16 2.76 -34.01
CA LEU A 41 -7.26 2.16 -34.78
C LEU A 41 -7.78 0.87 -34.10
N PRO A 42 -9.07 0.50 -34.33
CA PRO A 42 -9.66 -0.71 -33.74
C PRO A 42 -8.87 -1.99 -33.98
N MET A 43 -8.24 -2.13 -35.15
CA MET A 43 -7.40 -3.29 -35.47
C MET A 43 -6.15 -3.40 -34.58
N HIS A 44 -5.58 -2.27 -34.17
CA HIS A 44 -4.43 -2.24 -33.26
C HIS A 44 -4.85 -2.60 -31.83
N VAL A 45 -6.01 -2.09 -31.39
CA VAL A 45 -6.59 -2.49 -30.10
C VAL A 45 -6.88 -4.00 -30.06
N ALA A 46 -7.33 -4.58 -31.18
CA ALA A 46 -7.51 -6.03 -31.29
C ALA A 46 -6.19 -6.81 -31.16
N LYS A 47 -5.08 -6.32 -31.74
CA LYS A 47 -3.74 -6.90 -31.53
C LYS A 47 -3.31 -6.84 -30.07
N VAL A 48 -3.49 -5.69 -29.41
CA VAL A 48 -3.20 -5.53 -27.98
C VAL A 48 -4.00 -6.51 -27.14
N ARG A 49 -5.31 -6.64 -27.40
CA ARG A 49 -6.17 -7.61 -26.72
C ARG A 49 -5.67 -9.04 -26.92
N ALA A 50 -5.39 -9.44 -28.16
CA ALA A 50 -4.92 -10.79 -28.46
C ALA A 50 -3.60 -11.10 -27.73
N ARG A 51 -2.69 -10.14 -27.65
CA ARG A 51 -1.42 -10.28 -26.92
C ARG A 51 -1.63 -10.43 -25.42
N VAL A 52 -2.48 -9.61 -24.81
CA VAL A 52 -2.78 -9.70 -23.38
C VAL A 52 -3.48 -11.03 -23.06
N GLU A 53 -4.45 -11.45 -23.88
CA GLU A 53 -5.16 -12.72 -23.68
C GLU A 53 -4.22 -13.91 -23.83
N TYR A 54 -3.26 -13.86 -24.76
CA TYR A 54 -2.21 -14.87 -24.87
C TYR A 54 -1.48 -15.06 -23.54
N TRP A 55 -0.97 -13.99 -22.93
CA TRP A 55 -0.24 -14.11 -21.66
C TRP A 55 -1.14 -14.50 -20.49
N ALA A 56 -2.37 -13.98 -20.45
CA ALA A 56 -3.33 -14.33 -19.42
C ALA A 56 -3.74 -15.82 -19.50
N GLN A 57 -3.86 -16.36 -20.71
CA GLN A 57 -4.11 -17.77 -20.94
C GLN A 57 -2.87 -18.63 -20.65
N ALA A 58 -1.68 -18.18 -21.05
CA ALA A 58 -0.42 -18.85 -20.73
C ALA A 58 -0.23 -18.99 -19.22
N LEU A 59 -0.57 -17.96 -18.45
CA LEU A 59 -0.56 -17.98 -16.99
C LEU A 59 -1.60 -18.98 -16.44
N ALA A 60 -2.80 -19.02 -17.01
CA ALA A 60 -3.86 -19.93 -16.59
C ALA A 60 -3.51 -21.40 -16.85
N ASP A 61 -2.96 -21.70 -18.03
CA ASP A 61 -2.66 -23.07 -18.46
C ASP A 61 -1.34 -23.60 -17.91
N ALA A 62 -0.47 -22.71 -17.40
CA ALA A 62 0.82 -23.06 -16.82
C ALA A 62 0.67 -24.17 -15.77
N LYS A 63 1.48 -25.22 -15.92
CA LYS A 63 1.49 -26.40 -15.03
C LYS A 63 2.56 -26.35 -13.95
N THR A 64 3.46 -25.37 -14.02
CA THR A 64 4.53 -25.20 -13.04
C THR A 64 4.61 -23.76 -12.54
N PRO A 65 5.16 -23.54 -11.34
CA PRO A 65 5.43 -22.19 -10.83
C PRO A 65 6.26 -21.32 -11.79
N GLU A 66 7.27 -21.90 -12.45
CA GLU A 66 8.17 -21.19 -13.35
C GLU A 66 7.43 -20.68 -14.58
N ALA A 67 6.53 -21.49 -15.14
CA ALA A 67 5.71 -21.09 -16.28
C ALA A 67 4.71 -19.97 -15.91
N ILE A 68 4.16 -19.99 -14.69
CA ILE A 68 3.31 -18.89 -14.18
C ILE A 68 4.11 -17.59 -14.09
N VAL A 69 5.33 -17.66 -13.54
CA VAL A 69 6.22 -16.50 -13.40
C VAL A 69 6.65 -15.99 -14.77
N ALA A 70 6.99 -16.87 -15.71
CA ALA A 70 7.38 -16.52 -17.08
C ALA A 70 6.23 -15.81 -17.83
N ALA A 71 5.00 -16.31 -17.73
CA ALA A 71 3.84 -15.69 -18.35
C ALA A 71 3.58 -14.27 -17.81
N ARG A 72 3.71 -14.07 -16.48
CA ARG A 72 3.67 -12.73 -15.88
C ARG A 72 4.80 -11.85 -16.39
N GLN A 73 6.04 -12.36 -16.46
CA GLN A 73 7.18 -11.59 -16.96
C GLN A 73 6.95 -11.12 -18.39
N GLY A 74 6.47 -11.99 -19.28
CA GLY A 74 6.12 -11.65 -20.65
C GLY A 74 5.07 -10.53 -20.71
N MET A 75 3.98 -10.67 -19.95
CA MET A 75 2.92 -9.65 -19.89
C MET A 75 3.44 -8.27 -19.45
N VAL A 76 4.34 -8.23 -18.45
CA VAL A 76 4.94 -6.99 -17.93
C VAL A 76 6.01 -6.43 -18.86
N GLN A 77 6.84 -7.28 -19.46
CA GLN A 77 7.88 -6.87 -20.40
C GLN A 77 7.28 -6.24 -21.65
N ASP A 78 6.23 -6.85 -22.20
CA ASP A 78 5.48 -6.28 -23.32
C ASP A 78 4.98 -4.88 -22.98
N TYR A 79 4.30 -4.69 -21.84
CA TYR A 79 3.83 -3.38 -21.40
C TYR A 79 4.96 -2.34 -21.27
N ARG A 80 6.11 -2.74 -20.69
CA ARG A 80 7.26 -1.85 -20.49
C ARG A 80 7.94 -1.47 -21.81
N GLY A 81 7.95 -2.38 -22.78
CA GLY A 81 8.52 -2.16 -24.10
C GLY A 81 7.69 -1.24 -25.00
N LEU A 82 6.46 -0.89 -24.59
CA LEU A 82 5.65 0.09 -25.33
C LEU A 82 6.21 1.50 -25.14
N GLU A 83 6.38 2.25 -26.23
CA GLU A 83 6.83 3.65 -26.17
C GLU A 83 5.65 4.62 -26.01
N SER A 84 4.54 4.37 -26.70
CA SER A 84 3.35 5.25 -26.68
C SER A 84 2.52 5.11 -25.40
N LEU A 85 2.15 6.26 -24.81
CA LEU A 85 1.25 6.31 -23.65
C LEU A 85 -0.15 5.77 -23.98
N SER A 86 -0.66 6.06 -25.18
CA SER A 86 -1.95 5.54 -25.65
C SER A 86 -1.94 4.00 -25.67
N PHE A 87 -0.84 3.41 -26.13
CA PHE A 87 -0.70 1.95 -26.14
C PHE A 87 -0.64 1.38 -24.72
N LYS A 88 0.14 2.00 -23.83
CA LYS A 88 0.18 1.60 -22.41
C LYS A 88 -1.21 1.65 -21.80
N TYR A 89 -1.99 2.69 -22.09
CA TYR A 89 -3.36 2.82 -21.63
C TYR A 89 -4.24 1.66 -22.10
N HIS A 90 -4.23 1.34 -23.40
CA HIS A 90 -5.00 0.23 -23.96
C HIS A 90 -4.54 -1.14 -23.44
N TYR A 91 -3.23 -1.35 -23.31
CA TYR A 91 -2.67 -2.59 -22.78
C TYR A 91 -3.05 -2.79 -21.31
N ALA A 92 -2.97 -1.73 -20.49
CA ALA A 92 -3.41 -1.76 -19.10
C ALA A 92 -4.92 -2.02 -18.98
N ASN A 93 -5.73 -1.43 -19.87
CA ASN A 93 -7.18 -1.67 -19.91
C ASN A 93 -7.52 -3.13 -20.23
N GLU A 94 -6.90 -3.73 -21.25
CA GLU A 94 -7.14 -5.15 -21.58
C GLU A 94 -6.57 -6.06 -20.47
N THR A 95 -5.45 -5.70 -19.84
CA THR A 95 -4.93 -6.44 -18.68
C THR A 95 -5.90 -6.36 -17.50
N ALA A 96 -6.51 -5.20 -17.26
CA ALA A 96 -7.47 -5.03 -16.19
C ALA A 96 -8.70 -5.93 -16.39
N LYS A 97 -9.20 -6.02 -17.63
CA LYS A 97 -10.29 -6.95 -17.99
C LYS A 97 -9.90 -8.41 -17.75
N ALA A 98 -8.68 -8.80 -18.13
CA ALA A 98 -8.18 -10.16 -17.89
C ALA A 98 -8.10 -10.50 -16.39
N VAL A 99 -7.64 -9.55 -15.56
CA VAL A 99 -7.60 -9.70 -14.09
C VAL A 99 -9.01 -9.83 -13.52
N VAL A 100 -9.93 -8.93 -13.90
CA VAL A 100 -11.33 -8.98 -13.44
C VAL A 100 -11.98 -10.33 -13.77
N LYS A 101 -11.73 -10.84 -14.98
CA LYS A 101 -12.25 -12.12 -15.46
C LYS A 101 -11.68 -13.33 -14.72
N ARG A 102 -10.38 -13.33 -14.38
CA ARG A 102 -9.66 -14.54 -13.95
C ARG A 102 -9.32 -14.59 -12.46
N LEU A 103 -9.18 -13.45 -11.79
CA LEU A 103 -8.74 -13.41 -10.40
C LEU A 103 -9.73 -14.14 -9.48
N GLY A 104 -9.22 -15.12 -8.73
CA GLY A 104 -9.99 -15.95 -7.81
C GLY A 104 -10.76 -17.11 -8.46
N THR A 105 -10.70 -17.25 -9.79
CA THR A 105 -11.47 -18.27 -10.53
C THR A 105 -10.72 -19.58 -10.76
N PHE A 106 -9.41 -19.63 -10.50
CA PHE A 106 -8.64 -20.87 -10.63
C PHE A 106 -9.08 -21.88 -9.56
N GLY A 107 -9.28 -23.13 -9.96
CA GLY A 107 -9.77 -24.21 -9.09
C GLY A 107 -8.72 -25.28 -8.79
N ASP A 108 -7.43 -24.97 -8.92
CA ASP A 108 -6.34 -25.93 -8.73
C ASP A 108 -5.39 -25.53 -7.58
N GLU A 109 -4.40 -26.38 -7.31
CA GLU A 109 -3.41 -26.18 -6.24
C GLU A 109 -2.50 -24.96 -6.43
N LEU A 110 -2.34 -24.49 -7.67
CA LEU A 110 -1.52 -23.33 -8.02
C LEU A 110 -2.33 -22.02 -8.05
N LYS A 111 -3.62 -22.06 -7.67
CA LYS A 111 -4.54 -20.90 -7.63
C LYS A 111 -3.91 -19.67 -6.97
N ALA A 112 -3.40 -19.81 -5.75
CA ALA A 112 -2.88 -18.68 -4.99
C ALA A 112 -1.68 -18.02 -5.70
N LEU A 113 -0.80 -18.85 -6.29
CA LEU A 113 0.36 -18.36 -7.05
C LEU A 113 -0.08 -17.62 -8.32
N ARG A 114 -1.10 -18.12 -9.04
CA ARG A 114 -1.65 -17.44 -10.22
C ARG A 114 -2.34 -16.12 -9.87
N ASP A 115 -3.14 -16.11 -8.81
CA ASP A 115 -3.82 -14.91 -8.33
C ASP A 115 -2.78 -13.81 -7.99
N VAL A 116 -1.71 -14.17 -7.28
CA VAL A 116 -0.61 -13.23 -6.95
C VAL A 116 0.15 -12.77 -8.19
N ASN A 117 0.44 -13.66 -9.15
CA ASN A 117 1.16 -13.26 -10.37
C ASN A 117 0.32 -12.37 -11.30
N LEU A 118 -1.00 -12.60 -11.41
CA LEU A 118 -1.91 -11.66 -12.09
C LEU A 118 -1.93 -10.30 -11.40
N ALA A 119 -2.03 -10.28 -10.07
CA ALA A 119 -1.97 -9.06 -9.28
C ALA A 119 -0.65 -8.29 -9.46
N LEU A 120 0.48 -9.00 -9.49
CA LEU A 120 1.80 -8.42 -9.75
C LEU A 120 1.91 -7.80 -11.15
N ALA A 121 1.25 -8.38 -12.16
CA ALA A 121 1.22 -7.80 -13.50
C ALA A 121 0.41 -6.50 -13.51
N ALA A 122 -0.82 -6.52 -12.97
CA ALA A 122 -1.69 -5.35 -12.90
C ALA A 122 -1.02 -4.17 -12.15
N ARG A 123 -0.43 -4.45 -10.98
CA ARG A 123 0.27 -3.44 -10.17
C ARG A 123 1.35 -2.69 -10.96
N GLN A 124 1.98 -3.32 -11.94
CA GLN A 124 3.09 -2.73 -12.70
C GLN A 124 2.64 -1.92 -13.92
N MET A 125 1.34 -1.67 -14.06
CA MET A 125 0.75 -0.92 -15.16
C MET A 125 0.05 0.33 -14.61
N PRO A 126 0.80 1.37 -14.20
CA PRO A 126 0.24 2.56 -13.55
C PRO A 126 -0.49 3.45 -14.57
N GLN A 127 -1.67 3.01 -14.99
CA GLN A 127 -2.57 3.70 -15.91
C GLN A 127 -3.97 3.68 -15.32
N VAL A 128 -4.74 4.76 -15.50
CA VAL A 128 -6.10 4.89 -14.97
C VAL A 128 -6.99 3.64 -15.20
N PRO A 129 -7.00 2.98 -16.38
CA PRO A 129 -7.85 1.82 -16.62
C PRO A 129 -7.58 0.62 -15.71
N VAL A 130 -6.41 0.56 -15.07
CA VAL A 130 -6.08 -0.52 -14.13
C VAL A 130 -6.97 -0.49 -12.89
N GLN A 131 -7.65 0.63 -12.60
CA GLN A 131 -8.52 0.79 -11.44
C GLN A 131 -9.53 -0.35 -11.28
N ALA A 132 -10.15 -0.84 -12.36
CA ALA A 132 -11.12 -1.94 -12.26
C ALA A 132 -10.48 -3.25 -11.78
N ALA A 133 -9.22 -3.52 -12.14
CA ALA A 133 -8.48 -4.65 -11.60
C ALA A 133 -8.09 -4.42 -10.15
N LEU A 134 -7.67 -3.21 -9.78
CA LEU A 134 -7.35 -2.88 -8.39
C LEU A 134 -8.57 -3.00 -7.47
N ASP A 135 -9.76 -2.56 -7.91
CA ASP A 135 -11.03 -2.72 -7.18
C ASP A 135 -11.30 -4.23 -6.91
N LYS A 136 -11.13 -5.07 -7.94
CA LYS A 136 -11.27 -6.53 -7.84
C LYS A 136 -10.23 -7.15 -6.92
N MET A 137 -8.98 -6.70 -7.00
CA MET A 137 -7.87 -7.20 -6.18
C MET A 137 -8.03 -6.82 -4.70
N ALA A 138 -8.47 -5.60 -4.40
CA ALA A 138 -8.74 -5.13 -3.03
C ALA A 138 -9.85 -5.93 -2.35
N SER A 139 -10.73 -6.55 -3.14
CA SER A 139 -11.83 -7.42 -2.67
C SER A 139 -11.44 -8.91 -2.57
N SER A 140 -10.18 -9.26 -2.85
CA SER A 140 -9.72 -10.65 -2.87
C SER A 140 -9.69 -11.26 -1.46
N SER A 141 -10.01 -12.55 -1.33
CA SER A 141 -9.79 -13.28 -0.07
C SER A 141 -8.32 -13.47 0.27
N ASN A 142 -7.42 -13.38 -0.72
CA ASN A 142 -5.98 -13.51 -0.51
C ASN A 142 -5.35 -12.15 -0.08
N PRO A 143 -4.81 -12.03 1.14
CA PRO A 143 -4.23 -10.77 1.63
C PRO A 143 -3.02 -10.30 0.82
N ALA A 144 -2.24 -11.19 0.20
CA ALA A 144 -1.13 -10.79 -0.67
C ALA A 144 -1.64 -10.07 -1.93
N VAL A 145 -2.79 -10.50 -2.46
CA VAL A 145 -3.43 -9.84 -3.61
C VAL A 145 -4.00 -8.48 -3.20
N ARG A 146 -4.64 -8.38 -2.03
CA ARG A 146 -5.12 -7.09 -1.49
C ARG A 146 -3.96 -6.13 -1.26
N TYR A 147 -2.85 -6.59 -0.66
CA TYR A 147 -1.63 -5.81 -0.48
C TYR A 147 -1.13 -5.22 -1.81
N LEU A 148 -1.06 -6.04 -2.86
CA LEU A 148 -0.66 -5.59 -4.20
C LEU A 148 -1.66 -4.60 -4.82
N ALA A 149 -2.95 -4.69 -4.50
CA ALA A 149 -3.96 -3.73 -4.93
C ALA A 149 -3.68 -2.33 -4.39
N TRP A 150 -3.40 -2.23 -3.09
CA TRP A 150 -3.08 -0.96 -2.44
C TRP A 150 -1.78 -0.36 -2.95
N GLN A 151 -0.74 -1.18 -3.17
CA GLN A 151 0.46 -0.70 -3.86
C GLN A 151 0.16 -0.19 -5.27
N GLY A 152 -0.76 -0.83 -6.00
CA GLY A 152 -1.20 -0.36 -7.33
C GLY A 152 -1.93 0.98 -7.25
N TYR A 153 -2.83 1.15 -6.27
CA TYR A 153 -3.47 2.43 -6.01
C TYR A 153 -2.46 3.51 -5.63
N GLY A 154 -1.46 3.18 -4.82
CA GLY A 154 -0.35 4.07 -4.49
C GLY A 154 0.30 4.70 -5.72
N GLN A 155 0.37 3.96 -6.84
CA GLN A 155 0.96 4.43 -8.10
C GLN A 155 -0.02 5.19 -9.01
N VAL A 156 -1.32 4.86 -8.98
CA VAL A 156 -2.29 5.41 -9.94
C VAL A 156 -3.23 6.46 -9.35
N LYS A 157 -3.36 6.58 -8.02
CA LYS A 157 -4.35 7.45 -7.36
C LYS A 157 -4.34 8.89 -7.85
N MET A 158 -3.16 9.48 -8.06
CA MET A 158 -3.07 10.86 -8.57
C MET A 158 -3.51 10.97 -10.04
N LEU A 159 -3.26 9.95 -10.85
CA LEU A 159 -3.75 9.89 -12.23
C LEU A 159 -5.28 9.73 -12.27
N VAL A 160 -5.85 8.94 -11.36
CA VAL A 160 -7.31 8.76 -11.22
C VAL A 160 -7.97 10.08 -10.81
N LEU A 161 -7.40 10.79 -9.83
CA LEU A 161 -7.88 12.12 -9.43
C LEU A 161 -7.82 13.14 -10.58
N ALA A 162 -6.77 13.09 -11.40
CA ALA A 162 -6.61 13.96 -12.57
C ALA A 162 -7.68 13.72 -13.66
N GLN A 163 -8.42 12.60 -13.63
CA GLN A 163 -9.55 12.37 -14.54
C GLN A 163 -10.84 13.07 -14.10
N GLY A 164 -10.86 13.66 -12.90
CA GLY A 164 -11.99 14.42 -12.39
C GLY A 164 -12.82 13.71 -11.31
N GLU A 165 -13.87 14.38 -10.87
CA GLU A 165 -14.61 14.05 -9.65
C GLU A 165 -15.27 12.66 -9.66
N SER A 166 -15.81 12.22 -10.80
CA SER A 166 -16.50 10.92 -10.89
C SER A 166 -15.56 9.75 -10.63
N PHE A 167 -14.36 9.78 -11.20
CA PHE A 167 -13.31 8.78 -11.00
C PHE A 167 -12.77 8.82 -9.57
N ALA A 168 -12.52 10.01 -9.05
CA ALA A 168 -12.11 10.22 -7.66
C ALA A 168 -13.12 9.62 -6.67
N THR A 169 -14.40 9.94 -6.84
CA THR A 169 -15.48 9.46 -5.96
C THR A 169 -15.57 7.95 -5.95
N LYS A 170 -15.47 7.30 -7.12
CA LYS A 170 -15.45 5.84 -7.22
C LYS A 170 -14.27 5.22 -6.47
N MET A 171 -13.06 5.75 -6.69
CA MET A 171 -11.86 5.25 -6.00
C MET A 171 -11.95 5.40 -4.49
N LEU A 172 -12.40 6.56 -4.00
CA LEU A 172 -12.52 6.85 -2.58
C LEU A 172 -13.61 6.01 -1.90
N ALA A 173 -14.69 5.68 -2.61
CA ALA A 173 -15.68 4.73 -2.12
C ALA A 173 -15.07 3.34 -1.89
N THR A 174 -14.28 2.84 -2.85
CA THR A 174 -13.51 1.60 -2.66
C THR A 174 -12.57 1.72 -1.47
N PHE A 175 -11.87 2.86 -1.31
CA PHE A 175 -10.94 3.05 -0.20
C PHE A 175 -11.64 2.94 1.15
N LYS A 176 -12.77 3.64 1.30
CA LYS A 176 -13.55 3.65 2.54
C LYS A 176 -14.07 2.25 2.87
N GLU A 177 -14.74 1.59 1.93
CA GLU A 177 -15.31 0.25 2.13
C GLU A 177 -14.22 -0.77 2.51
N ARG A 178 -13.11 -0.80 1.75
CA ARG A 178 -12.08 -1.82 1.91
C ARG A 178 -11.18 -1.58 3.10
N ALA A 179 -10.90 -0.32 3.44
CA ALA A 179 -10.10 0.00 4.61
C ALA A 179 -10.81 -0.41 5.92
N GLN A 180 -12.14 -0.23 5.98
CA GLN A 180 -12.94 -0.62 7.16
C GLN A 180 -13.06 -2.14 7.33
N ALA A 181 -13.03 -2.89 6.23
CA ALA A 181 -13.15 -4.36 6.25
C ALA A 181 -11.81 -5.08 6.40
N GLU A 182 -10.68 -4.38 6.37
CA GLU A 182 -9.35 -5.02 6.38
C GLU A 182 -8.90 -5.39 7.79
N ASP A 183 -8.49 -6.65 7.95
CA ASP A 183 -7.97 -7.20 9.19
C ASP A 183 -6.48 -7.53 9.13
N SER A 184 -5.92 -7.69 7.92
CA SER A 184 -4.52 -8.05 7.71
C SER A 184 -3.61 -6.88 8.05
N PRO A 185 -2.72 -7.01 9.05
CA PRO A 185 -1.89 -5.90 9.49
C PRO A 185 -0.99 -5.34 8.38
N LEU A 186 -0.46 -6.22 7.53
CA LEU A 186 0.37 -5.82 6.39
C LEU A 186 -0.40 -4.98 5.37
N VAL A 187 -1.68 -5.30 5.16
CA VAL A 187 -2.53 -4.57 4.21
C VAL A 187 -2.96 -3.24 4.82
N CYS A 188 -3.31 -3.19 6.11
CA CYS A 188 -3.62 -1.94 6.82
C CYS A 188 -2.48 -0.92 6.73
N GLY A 189 -1.23 -1.35 6.87
CA GLY A 189 -0.08 -0.47 6.70
C GLY A 189 0.00 0.15 5.30
N GLU A 190 -0.29 -0.64 4.25
CA GLU A 190 -0.29 -0.17 2.86
C GLU A 190 -1.49 0.74 2.54
N ILE A 191 -2.65 0.47 3.16
CA ILE A 191 -3.82 1.35 3.12
C ILE A 191 -3.44 2.75 3.61
N PHE A 192 -2.80 2.85 4.78
CA PHE A 192 -2.42 4.16 5.33
C PHE A 192 -1.45 4.91 4.43
N SER A 193 -0.44 4.23 3.88
CA SER A 193 0.47 4.84 2.88
C SER A 193 -0.28 5.28 1.62
N THR A 194 -1.33 4.56 1.23
CA THR A 194 -2.14 4.90 0.05
C THR A 194 -3.10 6.08 0.31
N LEU A 195 -3.65 6.21 1.51
CA LEU A 195 -4.55 7.30 1.89
C LEU A 195 -3.87 8.68 1.94
N TYR A 196 -2.55 8.75 2.02
CA TYR A 196 -1.85 10.02 1.82
C TYR A 196 -1.91 10.48 0.36
N LEU A 197 -2.54 11.61 0.08
CA LEU A 197 -2.72 12.21 -1.24
C LEU A 197 -1.92 13.52 -1.32
N PRO A 198 -0.67 13.49 -1.83
CA PRO A 198 0.20 14.67 -1.83
C PRO A 198 -0.43 15.82 -2.61
N SER A 199 -0.16 17.05 -2.16
CA SER A 199 -0.47 18.24 -2.94
C SER A 199 0.32 18.26 -4.24
N VAL A 200 -0.38 18.57 -5.32
CA VAL A 200 0.20 18.71 -6.66
C VAL A 200 -0.30 20.00 -7.29
N SER A 201 0.37 20.42 -8.36
CA SER A 201 -0.05 21.59 -9.14
C SER A 201 -1.50 21.46 -9.59
N THR A 202 -2.26 22.56 -9.50
CA THR A 202 -3.66 22.64 -9.95
C THR A 202 -3.81 22.48 -11.47
N VAL A 203 -2.71 22.58 -12.22
CA VAL A 203 -2.66 22.26 -13.65
C VAL A 203 -2.91 20.77 -13.89
N MET A 204 -2.64 19.90 -12.90
CA MET A 204 -2.81 18.45 -13.02
C MET A 204 -4.13 17.94 -12.44
N ILE A 205 -4.60 18.54 -11.33
CA ILE A 205 -5.81 18.11 -10.62
C ILE A 205 -6.58 19.35 -10.17
N GLU A 206 -7.88 19.37 -10.43
CA GLU A 206 -8.76 20.43 -9.96
C GLU A 206 -8.71 20.54 -8.41
N LYS A 207 -8.54 21.76 -7.90
CA LYS A 207 -8.37 22.03 -6.46
C LYS A 207 -9.52 21.45 -5.62
N GLY A 208 -10.76 21.58 -6.09
CA GLY A 208 -11.95 21.06 -5.40
C GLY A 208 -11.95 19.53 -5.30
N VAL A 209 -11.55 18.85 -6.37
CA VAL A 209 -11.44 17.38 -6.41
C VAL A 209 -10.38 16.88 -5.44
N LEU A 210 -9.18 17.48 -5.46
CA LEU A 210 -8.09 17.08 -4.55
C LEU A 210 -8.46 17.34 -3.08
N ALA A 211 -9.01 18.52 -2.77
CA ALA A 211 -9.40 18.87 -1.40
C ALA A 211 -10.45 17.91 -0.84
N LYS A 212 -11.48 17.59 -1.62
CA LYS A 212 -12.51 16.61 -1.25
C LYS A 212 -11.91 15.22 -1.06
N ALA A 213 -10.99 14.81 -1.92
CA ALA A 213 -10.30 13.52 -1.81
C ALA A 213 -9.42 13.42 -0.56
N GLN A 214 -8.70 14.49 -0.21
CA GLN A 214 -7.89 14.58 1.00
C GLN A 214 -8.77 14.48 2.25
N ALA A 215 -9.91 15.18 2.29
CA ALA A 215 -10.85 15.11 3.40
C ALA A 215 -11.40 13.68 3.60
N VAL A 216 -11.89 13.04 2.54
CA VAL A 216 -12.38 11.64 2.60
C VAL A 216 -11.28 10.67 3.01
N SER A 217 -10.03 10.93 2.60
CA SER A 217 -8.89 10.09 2.99
C SER A 217 -8.59 10.20 4.50
N VAL A 218 -8.64 11.41 5.08
CA VAL A 218 -8.48 11.61 6.53
C VAL A 218 -9.63 10.97 7.31
N GLU A 219 -10.88 11.12 6.85
CA GLU A 219 -12.03 10.44 7.46
C GLU A 219 -11.88 8.92 7.45
N THR A 220 -11.45 8.35 6.32
CA THR A 220 -11.20 6.92 6.18
C THR A 220 -10.08 6.47 7.13
N PHE A 221 -9.00 7.24 7.20
CA PHE A 221 -7.90 6.99 8.12
C PHE A 221 -8.39 6.95 9.57
N ARG A 222 -9.14 7.97 9.99
CA ARG A 222 -9.70 8.09 11.34
C ARG A 222 -10.63 6.94 11.71
N ALA A 223 -11.42 6.45 10.77
CA ALA A 223 -12.34 5.34 11.03
C ALA A 223 -11.62 4.01 11.32
N VAL A 224 -10.45 3.79 10.71
CA VAL A 224 -9.69 2.53 10.83
C VAL A 224 -8.65 2.57 11.94
N TRP A 225 -8.13 3.77 12.23
CA TRP A 225 -7.03 3.98 13.18
C TRP A 225 -7.21 3.31 14.55
N PRO A 226 -8.36 3.44 15.25
CA PRO A 226 -8.52 2.86 16.58
C PRO A 226 -8.37 1.34 16.61
N GLY A 227 -8.91 0.63 15.61
CA GLY A 227 -8.84 -0.83 15.54
C GLY A 227 -7.41 -1.35 15.31
N ILE A 228 -6.57 -0.58 14.60
CA ILE A 228 -5.16 -0.92 14.39
C ILE A 228 -4.35 -0.66 15.65
N CYS A 229 -4.52 0.49 16.29
CA CYS A 229 -3.88 0.79 17.57
C CYS A 229 -4.27 -0.24 18.64
N GLN A 230 -5.55 -0.62 18.72
CA GLN A 230 -6.00 -1.61 19.69
C GLN A 230 -5.40 -2.98 19.42
N GLY A 231 -5.36 -3.45 18.16
CA GLY A 231 -4.75 -4.73 17.86
C GLY A 231 -3.24 -4.77 18.12
N ALA A 232 -2.53 -3.65 17.95
CA ALA A 232 -1.13 -3.54 18.36
C ALA A 232 -0.97 -3.59 19.89
N LEU A 233 -1.85 -2.94 20.65
CA LEU A 233 -1.91 -3.05 22.12
C LEU A 233 -2.17 -4.49 22.57
N ASP A 234 -2.99 -5.24 21.84
CA ASP A 234 -3.32 -6.64 22.13
C ASP A 234 -2.16 -7.61 21.83
N GLY A 235 -1.01 -7.11 21.36
CA GLY A 235 0.23 -7.87 21.18
C GLY A 235 0.54 -8.27 19.74
N ASP A 236 -0.24 -7.82 18.76
CA ASP A 236 0.07 -8.06 17.34
C ASP A 236 1.20 -7.14 16.87
N ALA A 237 2.43 -7.68 16.86
CA ALA A 237 3.62 -6.96 16.39
C ALA A 237 3.49 -6.44 14.95
N LYS A 238 2.75 -7.14 14.07
CA LYS A 238 2.56 -6.68 12.68
C LYS A 238 1.62 -5.48 12.61
N LYS A 239 0.68 -5.35 13.56
CA LYS A 239 -0.14 -4.13 13.69
C LYS A 239 0.69 -2.96 14.21
N MET A 240 1.75 -3.18 14.99
CA MET A 240 2.68 -2.11 15.35
C MET A 240 3.37 -1.51 14.11
N ASP A 241 3.81 -2.33 13.14
CA ASP A 241 4.33 -1.82 11.86
C ASP A 241 3.26 -1.01 11.09
N ALA A 242 2.01 -1.45 11.11
CA ALA A 242 0.90 -0.70 10.51
C ALA A 242 0.68 0.66 11.21
N VAL A 243 0.74 0.71 12.54
CA VAL A 243 0.72 1.97 13.31
C VAL A 243 1.88 2.86 12.87
N ARG A 244 3.10 2.34 12.77
CA ARG A 244 4.27 3.11 12.29
C ARG A 244 4.04 3.71 10.92
N LYS A 245 3.58 2.92 9.94
CA LYS A 245 3.27 3.40 8.58
C LYS A 245 2.16 4.45 8.58
N GLY A 246 1.17 4.30 9.45
CA GLY A 246 0.15 5.31 9.67
C GLY A 246 0.72 6.62 10.22
N LEU A 247 1.59 6.57 11.23
CA LEU A 247 2.26 7.77 11.76
C LEU A 247 3.10 8.48 10.70
N ILE A 248 3.81 7.73 9.84
CA ILE A 248 4.53 8.30 8.69
C ILE A 248 3.56 9.05 7.76
N ALA A 249 2.42 8.44 7.42
CA ALA A 249 1.41 9.08 6.58
C ALA A 249 0.82 10.33 7.24
N LEU A 250 0.52 10.30 8.55
CA LEU A 250 0.05 11.46 9.31
C LEU A 250 1.08 12.59 9.33
N SER A 251 2.36 12.25 9.47
CA SER A 251 3.47 13.22 9.39
C SER A 251 3.51 13.92 8.03
N LEU A 252 3.38 13.16 6.94
CA LEU A 252 3.31 13.71 5.59
C LEU A 252 2.08 14.62 5.41
N MET A 253 0.89 14.19 5.89
CA MET A 253 -0.32 15.01 5.87
C MET A 253 -0.15 16.32 6.66
N GLY A 254 0.50 16.28 7.83
CA GLY A 254 0.74 17.47 8.66
C GLY A 254 1.78 18.44 8.08
N GLN A 255 2.75 17.94 7.32
CA GLN A 255 3.76 18.77 6.64
C GLN A 255 3.23 19.41 5.35
N ASP A 256 2.30 18.74 4.69
CA ASP A 256 1.76 19.18 3.41
C ASP A 256 0.81 20.39 3.57
N GLY A 257 1.23 21.53 3.03
CA GLY A 257 0.46 22.77 3.07
C GLY A 257 -0.94 22.65 2.45
N GLY A 258 -1.14 21.80 1.45
CA GLY A 258 -2.46 21.64 0.85
C GLY A 258 -3.43 20.89 1.75
N TYR A 259 -2.97 19.97 2.61
CA TYR A 259 -3.80 19.35 3.64
C TYR A 259 -4.25 20.36 4.71
N LYS A 260 -3.37 21.30 5.09
CA LYS A 260 -3.72 22.38 6.01
C LYS A 260 -4.84 23.26 5.45
N ASP A 261 -4.79 23.54 4.16
CA ASP A 261 -5.79 24.35 3.48
C ASP A 261 -7.12 23.60 3.25
N SER A 262 -7.06 22.32 2.93
CA SER A 262 -8.22 21.52 2.49
C SER A 262 -8.98 20.85 3.62
N VAL A 263 -8.30 20.22 4.57
CA VAL A 263 -8.94 19.42 5.62
C VAL A 263 -9.16 20.23 6.89
N LYS A 264 -8.25 21.18 7.21
CA LYS A 264 -8.31 22.03 8.40
C LYS A 264 -8.53 21.25 9.71
N ASP A 265 -8.00 20.03 9.80
CA ASP A 265 -8.19 19.09 10.91
C ASP A 265 -6.86 18.81 11.63
N ALA A 266 -6.13 19.87 11.99
CA ALA A 266 -4.87 19.70 12.72
C ALA A 266 -5.09 18.96 14.05
N ASP A 267 -6.21 19.23 14.72
CA ASP A 267 -6.64 18.63 15.98
C ASP A 267 -6.84 17.12 15.87
N GLY A 268 -7.59 16.67 14.85
CA GLY A 268 -7.82 15.25 14.60
C GLY A 268 -6.54 14.49 14.21
N LEU A 269 -5.67 15.10 13.39
CA LEU A 269 -4.36 14.54 13.07
C LEU A 269 -3.46 14.42 14.32
N ALA A 270 -3.47 15.45 15.18
CA ALA A 270 -2.73 15.44 16.44
C ALA A 270 -3.24 14.37 17.42
N GLN A 271 -4.55 14.20 17.55
CA GLN A 271 -5.15 13.14 18.37
C GLN A 271 -4.75 11.75 17.88
N MET A 272 -4.80 11.49 16.56
CA MET A 272 -4.40 10.18 16.03
C MET A 272 -2.90 9.90 16.28
N ALA A 273 -2.04 10.92 16.15
CA ALA A 273 -0.62 10.78 16.47
C ALA A 273 -0.38 10.49 17.97
N LEU A 274 -1.13 11.14 18.88
CA LEU A 274 -1.11 10.83 20.32
C LEU A 274 -1.55 9.40 20.60
N ASP A 275 -2.62 8.92 19.96
CA ASP A 275 -3.11 7.56 20.14
C ASP A 275 -2.06 6.52 19.70
N GLY A 276 -1.36 6.80 18.60
CA GLY A 276 -0.25 5.95 18.11
C GLY A 276 0.95 5.95 19.06
N LEU A 277 1.34 7.12 19.59
CA LEU A 277 2.39 7.24 20.60
C LEU A 277 2.04 6.48 21.89
N TRP A 278 0.81 6.64 22.37
CA TRP A 278 0.32 5.95 23.55
C TRP A 278 0.29 4.44 23.36
N CYS A 279 -0.19 3.99 22.21
CA CYS A 279 -0.16 2.58 21.81
C CYS A 279 1.27 2.01 21.88
N ALA A 280 2.23 2.63 21.19
CA ALA A 280 3.62 2.17 21.18
C ALA A 280 4.28 2.25 22.57
N GLY A 281 4.00 3.30 23.34
CA GLY A 281 4.48 3.47 24.71
C GLY A 281 3.98 2.38 25.65
N LYS A 282 2.69 2.01 25.57
CA LYS A 282 2.10 0.92 26.36
C LYS A 282 2.69 -0.44 26.01
N VAL A 283 2.95 -0.70 24.73
CA VAL A 283 3.59 -1.96 24.30
C VAL A 283 5.04 -2.03 24.80
N LEU A 284 5.80 -0.93 24.70
CA LEU A 284 7.16 -0.85 25.22
C LEU A 284 7.24 -1.05 26.75
N ASP A 285 6.30 -0.45 27.47
CA ASP A 285 6.16 -0.58 28.93
C ASP A 285 5.85 -2.04 29.32
N ARG A 286 4.86 -2.66 28.68
CA ARG A 286 4.50 -4.07 28.89
C ARG A 286 5.65 -5.04 28.56
N SER A 287 6.46 -4.72 27.55
CA SER A 287 7.61 -5.55 27.17
C SER A 287 8.81 -5.36 28.10
N LYS A 288 8.75 -4.41 29.05
CA LYS A 288 9.87 -4.02 29.93
C LYS A 288 11.15 -3.69 29.14
N GLY A 289 11.00 -3.18 27.92
CA GLY A 289 12.13 -2.89 27.03
C GLY A 289 12.87 -4.13 26.51
N GLN A 290 12.26 -5.32 26.55
CA GLN A 290 12.83 -6.58 26.05
C GLN A 290 12.03 -7.17 24.88
N GLY A 291 12.70 -7.97 24.04
CA GLY A 291 12.10 -8.67 22.91
C GLY A 291 12.19 -7.92 21.58
N GLU A 292 11.85 -8.62 20.49
CA GLU A 292 11.99 -8.12 19.11
C GLU A 292 11.10 -6.89 18.83
N ILE A 293 9.93 -6.80 19.47
CA ILE A 293 8.96 -5.71 19.29
C ILE A 293 9.45 -4.35 19.80
N VAL A 294 10.49 -4.31 20.65
CA VAL A 294 11.01 -3.07 21.25
C VAL A 294 11.53 -2.12 20.20
N ASN A 295 12.29 -2.64 19.22
CA ASN A 295 12.83 -1.81 18.16
C ASN A 295 11.71 -1.18 17.32
N ASP A 296 10.67 -1.95 17.01
CA ASP A 296 9.51 -1.44 16.29
C ASP A 296 8.75 -0.39 17.11
N CYS A 297 8.59 -0.59 18.43
CA CYS A 297 7.98 0.41 19.31
C CYS A 297 8.80 1.71 19.33
N VAL A 298 10.13 1.63 19.47
CA VAL A 298 11.01 2.82 19.48
C VAL A 298 10.93 3.59 18.17
N GLN A 299 10.94 2.91 17.03
CA GLN A 299 10.77 3.58 15.74
C GLN A 299 9.37 4.18 15.60
N THR A 300 8.33 3.46 16.03
CA THR A 300 6.95 3.97 16.03
C THR A 300 6.79 5.22 16.89
N LEU A 301 7.41 5.24 18.07
CA LEU A 301 7.43 6.40 18.96
C LEU A 301 8.08 7.62 18.31
N ARG A 302 9.20 7.43 17.61
CA ARG A 302 9.87 8.51 16.86
C ARG A 302 9.01 9.04 15.71
N GLU A 303 8.38 8.17 14.95
CA GLU A 303 7.46 8.61 13.89
C GLU A 303 6.22 9.30 14.45
N GLY A 304 5.74 8.89 15.64
CA GLY A 304 4.64 9.56 16.33
C GLY A 304 4.98 10.98 16.78
N GLU A 305 6.19 11.19 17.31
CA GLU A 305 6.66 12.53 17.67
C GLU A 305 6.84 13.42 16.43
N ARG A 306 7.34 12.86 15.32
CA ARG A 306 7.40 13.59 14.03
C ARG A 306 6.01 13.95 13.53
N ALA A 307 5.05 13.03 13.59
CA ALA A 307 3.67 13.26 13.18
C ALA A 307 3.00 14.36 14.02
N LEU A 308 3.20 14.34 15.34
CA LEU A 308 2.73 15.40 16.24
C LEU A 308 3.34 16.75 15.91
N ASN A 309 4.65 16.80 15.69
CA ASN A 309 5.34 18.02 15.31
C ASN A 309 4.87 18.55 13.95
N ALA A 310 4.60 17.67 13.00
CA ALA A 310 4.05 18.03 11.70
C ALA A 310 2.65 18.65 11.82
N ALA A 311 1.77 18.02 12.59
CA ALA A 311 0.40 18.49 12.80
C ALA A 311 0.35 19.82 13.58
N THR A 312 1.23 19.99 14.57
CA THR A 312 1.14 21.11 15.53
C THR A 312 2.16 22.23 15.34
N GLY A 313 3.22 21.99 14.55
CA GLY A 313 4.32 22.94 14.35
C GLY A 313 5.19 23.22 15.59
N LYS A 314 5.03 22.48 16.70
CA LYS A 314 5.69 22.81 17.99
C LYS A 314 7.17 22.40 18.09
N GLY A 315 7.66 21.49 17.23
CA GLY A 315 9.08 21.09 17.15
C GLY A 315 9.69 20.54 18.45
N LYS A 316 8.90 19.81 19.26
CA LYS A 316 9.33 19.26 20.56
C LYS A 316 9.93 17.87 20.42
N THR A 317 10.71 17.47 21.44
CA THR A 317 11.43 16.19 21.50
C THR A 317 11.18 15.44 22.82
N HIS A 318 9.97 15.56 23.38
CA HIS A 318 9.64 14.96 24.68
C HIS A 318 9.81 13.43 24.68
N VAL A 319 9.42 12.76 23.59
CA VAL A 319 9.51 11.30 23.44
C VAL A 319 10.95 10.87 23.21
N GLU A 320 11.70 11.53 22.31
CA GLU A 320 13.12 11.22 22.11
C GLU A 320 13.94 11.41 23.40
N ALA A 321 13.65 12.47 24.17
CA ALA A 321 14.28 12.69 25.47
C ALA A 321 13.95 11.57 26.47
N ALA A 322 12.70 11.11 26.52
CA ALA A 322 12.29 10.00 27.39
C ALA A 322 12.90 8.65 26.98
N LEU A 323 13.11 8.42 25.68
CA LEU A 323 13.74 7.20 25.17
C LEU A 323 15.21 7.04 25.60
N ALA A 324 15.88 8.14 25.96
CA ALA A 324 17.24 8.12 26.50
C ALA A 324 17.31 7.59 27.95
N ASP A 325 16.18 7.47 28.66
CA ASP A 325 16.13 6.85 29.98
C ASP A 325 16.40 5.33 29.85
N THR A 326 17.29 4.85 30.72
CA THR A 326 17.75 3.45 30.74
C THR A 326 17.15 2.63 31.87
N LYS A 327 16.49 3.26 32.86
CA LYS A 327 15.92 2.57 34.03
C LYS A 327 14.50 2.09 33.80
N ASP A 328 13.62 2.96 33.32
CA ASP A 328 12.22 2.64 33.04
C ASP A 328 11.72 3.40 31.81
N ARG A 329 12.24 2.98 30.64
CA ARG A 329 11.99 3.65 29.36
C ARG A 329 10.50 3.69 29.00
N GLY A 330 9.75 2.64 29.33
CA GLY A 330 8.31 2.56 29.04
C GLY A 330 7.52 3.62 29.81
N ALA A 331 7.68 3.66 31.14
CA ALA A 331 7.01 4.65 31.98
C ALA A 331 7.42 6.09 31.63
N ALA A 332 8.71 6.34 31.37
CA ALA A 332 9.21 7.64 30.97
C ALA A 332 8.54 8.14 29.67
N VAL A 333 8.38 7.26 28.67
CA VAL A 333 7.69 7.57 27.42
C VAL A 333 6.22 7.89 27.67
N LEU A 334 5.51 7.12 28.50
CA LEU A 334 4.11 7.37 28.81
C LEU A 334 3.90 8.74 29.48
N LEU A 335 4.80 9.12 30.40
CA LEU A 335 4.79 10.47 30.99
C LEU A 335 5.05 11.56 29.95
N ALA A 336 5.96 11.33 29.00
CA ALA A 336 6.19 12.27 27.89
C ALA A 336 4.97 12.42 26.98
N VAL A 337 4.20 11.35 26.75
CA VAL A 337 2.94 11.42 26.00
C VAL A 337 1.88 12.22 26.76
N LEU A 338 1.73 12.02 28.07
CA LEU A 338 0.81 12.82 28.89
C LEU A 338 1.20 14.32 28.91
N LYS A 339 2.49 14.62 28.95
CA LYS A 339 2.97 16.00 28.81
C LYS A 339 2.56 16.62 27.48
N TRP A 340 2.65 15.86 26.39
CA TRP A 340 2.12 16.32 25.09
C TRP A 340 0.61 16.60 25.15
N VAL A 341 -0.18 15.73 25.81
CA VAL A 341 -1.62 15.96 25.99
C VAL A 341 -1.88 17.29 26.70
N ASP A 342 -1.21 17.54 27.83
CA ASP A 342 -1.37 18.77 28.60
C ASP A 342 -1.02 20.03 27.78
N GLU A 343 0.06 19.97 27.01
CA GLU A 343 0.52 21.08 26.16
C GLU A 343 -0.37 21.34 24.94
N LEU A 344 -1.11 20.32 24.46
CA LEU A 344 -1.92 20.41 23.25
C LEU A 344 -3.42 20.59 23.54
N LYS A 345 -3.89 20.20 24.73
CA LYS A 345 -5.31 20.24 25.10
C LYS A 345 -5.97 21.59 24.88
N LYS A 346 -5.26 22.68 25.18
CA LYS A 346 -5.78 24.05 25.02
C LYS A 346 -5.83 24.50 23.55
N ASP A 347 -4.78 24.20 22.79
CA ASP A 347 -4.59 24.77 21.44
C ASP A 347 -5.21 23.90 20.35
N TYR A 348 -5.34 22.58 20.59
CA TYR A 348 -5.74 21.58 19.60
C TYR A 348 -6.89 20.67 20.09
N GLY A 349 -7.49 20.97 21.25
CA GLY A 349 -8.63 20.22 21.78
C GLY A 349 -8.38 18.72 22.03
N VAL A 350 -7.12 18.27 22.00
CA VAL A 350 -6.79 16.85 22.16
C VAL A 350 -7.12 16.38 23.58
N SER A 351 -7.33 15.08 23.70
CA SER A 351 -7.66 14.41 24.94
C SER A 351 -6.71 13.26 25.21
N GLU A 352 -6.67 12.82 26.47
CA GLU A 352 -5.96 11.60 26.82
C GLU A 352 -6.43 10.43 25.93
N PRO A 353 -5.50 9.65 25.36
CA PRO A 353 -5.85 8.53 24.49
C PRO A 353 -6.76 7.51 25.19
N LYS A 354 -7.96 7.32 24.64
CA LYS A 354 -8.96 6.36 25.12
C LYS A 354 -9.08 5.20 24.13
N LEU A 355 -8.04 4.38 24.02
CA LEU A 355 -8.12 3.13 23.26
C LEU A 355 -8.94 2.12 24.10
N GLN A 356 -10.12 1.72 23.61
CA GLN A 356 -11.01 0.79 24.30
C GLN A 356 -10.36 -0.59 24.38
N ALA A 357 -10.28 -1.17 25.58
CA ALA A 357 -9.89 -2.57 25.73
C ALA A 357 -10.81 -3.46 24.87
N SER A 358 -10.22 -4.34 24.05
CA SER A 358 -10.97 -5.35 23.30
C SER A 358 -11.91 -6.11 24.25
N PRO A 359 -13.21 -6.29 23.93
CA PRO A 359 -14.07 -7.14 24.71
C PRO A 359 -13.45 -8.53 24.76
N THR A 360 -13.13 -9.01 25.97
CA THR A 360 -12.56 -10.32 26.18
C THR A 360 -13.62 -11.37 25.82
N THR A 361 -13.63 -11.87 24.59
CA THR A 361 -14.30 -13.13 24.26
C THR A 361 -13.48 -14.26 24.87
N ALA A 362 -13.63 -14.44 26.18
CA ALA A 362 -13.32 -15.72 26.79
C ALA A 362 -14.22 -16.78 26.12
N PRO A 363 -13.70 -17.94 25.71
CA PRO A 363 -14.54 -19.01 25.18
C PRO A 363 -15.57 -19.36 26.26
N ALA A 364 -16.85 -19.29 25.91
CA ALA A 364 -17.91 -19.81 26.75
C ALA A 364 -17.58 -21.28 27.04
N SER A 365 -17.27 -21.59 28.30
CA SER A 365 -17.20 -22.95 28.80
C SER A 365 -18.50 -23.65 28.42
N GLN A 366 -18.43 -24.58 27.47
CA GLN A 366 -19.56 -25.45 27.18
C GLN A 366 -19.81 -26.29 28.43
N PRO A 367 -21.04 -26.35 28.96
CA PRO A 367 -21.36 -27.30 30.01
C PRO A 367 -21.27 -28.71 29.44
N ASP A 368 -20.46 -29.54 30.09
CA ASP A 368 -20.37 -30.98 29.82
C ASP A 368 -21.77 -31.59 29.80
N LYS A 369 -22.07 -32.35 28.74
CA LYS A 369 -23.26 -33.19 28.62
C LYS A 369 -22.90 -34.64 28.79
#